data_AF-A0AAD7HUH7-F1
#
_entry.id   AF-A0AAD7HUH7-F1
#
_cell.length_a   1.000
_cell.length_b   1.000
_cell.length_c   1.000
_cell.angle_alpha   90.00
_cell.angle_beta   90.00
_cell.angle_gamma   90.00
#
_symmetry.space_group_name_H-M   'P 1'
#
loop_
_entity.id
_entity.type
_entity.pdbx_description
1 polymer ?
#
loop_
_entity_poly.entity_id
_entity_poly.type
_entity_poly.pdbx_seq_one_letter_code
_entity_poly.pdbx_strand_id
1 'polypeptide(L)'
;MPSALILLADGTEEMEFTITYDTLVRAGIACCSAYVQESSGSEKPLYATGSRGIRIVSDTVFDEQTANTSYDVLVIPGGAKGAEIISTNTAVQALVREFLEQDKIVGMICAGSLTALSSKLPRQPLTSHPSVKAQLENDFDYSEQPVVVSKNLVTRYVVCTLPRVKHQLSTLCIVWQSRPRYFPATSSEITRLAGTAFPFALTLVELLCGADKRAEVRAPMVFPADTPF
;
A
#
# COMPACT_ATOMS: atom_id res chain seq x y z
N MET A 1 0.18 23.82 -2.22
CA MET A 1 0.76 22.80 -1.31
C MET A 1 0.04 21.51 -1.65
N PRO A 2 0.74 20.45 -2.05
CA PRO A 2 0.06 19.23 -2.47
C PRO A 2 -0.74 18.61 -1.33
N SER A 3 -1.82 17.92 -1.64
CA SER A 3 -2.65 17.19 -0.69
C SER A 3 -2.79 15.71 -1.05
N ALA A 4 -2.86 14.86 -0.03
CA ALA A 4 -2.89 13.41 -0.16
C ALA A 4 -4.09 12.80 0.57
N LEU A 5 -4.81 11.92 -0.12
CA LEU A 5 -5.84 11.05 0.46
C LEU A 5 -5.26 9.65 0.63
N ILE A 6 -5.20 9.15 1.87
CA ILE A 6 -4.70 7.82 2.18
C ILE A 6 -5.87 6.96 2.66
N LEU A 7 -6.18 5.91 1.90
CA LEU A 7 -7.27 5.00 2.27
C LEU A 7 -6.86 4.08 3.42
N LEU A 8 -7.81 3.80 4.29
CA LEU A 8 -7.66 2.92 5.43
C LEU A 8 -8.90 2.03 5.55
N ALA A 9 -8.71 0.74 5.73
CA ALA A 9 -9.78 -0.23 6.00
C ALA A 9 -9.34 -1.24 7.06
N ASP A 10 -10.30 -1.97 7.64
CA ASP A 10 -9.96 -3.10 8.53
C ASP A 10 -9.05 -4.12 7.80
N GLY A 11 -7.92 -4.45 8.42
CA GLY A 11 -6.93 -5.35 7.85
C GLY A 11 -5.98 -4.68 6.86
N THR A 12 -5.93 -3.34 6.82
CA THR A 12 -4.86 -2.58 6.16
C THR A 12 -3.51 -2.89 6.79
N GLU A 13 -2.46 -2.96 5.98
CA GLU A 13 -1.08 -3.06 6.47
C GLU A 13 -0.65 -1.74 7.13
N GLU A 14 -0.52 -1.77 8.45
CA GLU A 14 -0.26 -0.59 9.28
C GLU A 14 1.08 0.10 9.01
N MET A 15 2.13 -0.61 8.59
CA MET A 15 3.42 -0.02 8.26
C MET A 15 3.37 0.64 6.87
N GLU A 16 2.76 0.01 5.87
CA GLU A 16 2.56 0.61 4.55
C GLU A 16 1.74 1.91 4.66
N PHE A 17 0.70 1.92 5.49
CA PHE A 17 -0.07 3.12 5.80
C PHE A 17 0.77 4.17 6.54
N THR A 18 1.32 3.81 7.71
CA THR A 18 1.96 4.79 8.62
C THR A 18 3.24 5.38 8.03
N ILE A 19 4.08 4.56 7.38
CA ILE A 19 5.33 5.04 6.76
C ILE A 19 5.02 5.98 5.61
N THR A 20 4.02 5.65 4.78
CA THR A 20 3.63 6.52 3.68
C THR A 20 3.06 7.84 4.21
N TYR A 21 2.15 7.77 5.19
CA TYR A 21 1.56 8.96 5.81
C TYR A 21 2.63 9.87 6.44
N ASP A 22 3.51 9.32 7.29
CA ASP A 22 4.60 10.07 7.95
C ASP A 22 5.56 10.70 6.93
N THR A 23 5.95 9.96 5.89
CA THR A 23 6.87 10.47 4.86
C THR A 23 6.26 11.62 4.07
N LEU A 24 4.98 11.54 3.70
CA LEU A 24 4.28 12.61 2.99
C LEU A 24 4.12 13.86 3.88
N VAL A 25 3.78 13.69 5.16
CA VAL A 25 3.73 14.80 6.13
C VAL A 25 5.08 15.48 6.28
N ARG A 26 6.19 14.73 6.35
CA ARG A 26 7.56 15.29 6.37
C ARG A 26 7.89 16.11 5.13
N ALA A 27 7.29 15.78 3.99
CA ALA A 27 7.45 16.55 2.75
C ALA A 27 6.62 17.85 2.73
N GLY A 28 5.81 18.11 3.76
CA GLY A 28 4.89 19.25 3.81
C GLY A 28 3.62 19.04 2.99
N ILE A 29 3.25 17.80 2.69
CA ILE A 29 2.02 17.44 1.97
C ILE A 29 0.87 17.37 3.00
N ALA A 30 -0.27 17.96 2.65
CA ALA A 30 -1.46 17.92 3.49
C ALA A 30 -2.15 16.55 3.38
N CYS A 31 -1.93 15.68 4.35
CA CYS A 31 -2.48 14.33 4.37
C CYS A 31 -3.84 14.26 5.08
N CYS A 32 -4.74 13.44 4.54
CA CYS A 32 -6.02 13.08 5.14
C CYS A 32 -6.21 11.57 5.00
N SER A 33 -6.50 10.90 6.11
CA SER A 33 -6.82 9.47 6.14
C SER A 33 -8.34 9.24 6.10
N ALA A 34 -8.78 8.39 5.17
CA ALA A 34 -10.20 8.10 4.99
C ALA A 34 -10.51 6.62 5.23
N TYR A 35 -11.40 6.35 6.18
CA TYR A 35 -11.82 5.00 6.50
C TYR A 35 -12.87 4.48 5.51
N VAL A 36 -12.50 3.45 4.75
CA VAL A 36 -13.38 2.73 3.83
C VAL A 36 -14.14 1.66 4.61
N GLN A 37 -15.44 1.83 4.71
CA GLN A 37 -16.32 0.87 5.37
C GLN A 37 -16.57 -0.35 4.49
N GLU A 38 -16.71 -1.50 5.14
CA GLU A 38 -17.19 -2.73 4.51
C GLU A 38 -18.71 -2.64 4.30
N SER A 39 -19.20 -3.05 3.13
CA SER A 39 -20.59 -2.87 2.68
C SER A 39 -21.66 -3.51 3.58
N SER A 40 -21.27 -4.42 4.48
CA SER A 40 -22.17 -5.14 5.40
C SER A 40 -22.02 -4.72 6.87
N GLY A 41 -21.27 -3.66 7.17
CA GLY A 41 -20.96 -3.24 8.53
C GLY A 41 -21.99 -2.29 9.14
N SER A 42 -22.29 -2.48 10.44
CA SER A 42 -22.92 -1.44 11.26
C SER A 42 -21.99 -0.23 11.41
N GLU A 43 -22.56 0.94 11.72
CA GLU A 43 -21.83 2.17 12.04
C GLU A 43 -20.71 1.88 13.06
N LYS A 44 -19.46 1.91 12.58
CA LYS A 44 -18.27 1.57 13.37
C LYS A 44 -17.63 2.84 13.92
N PRO A 45 -16.91 2.74 15.05
CA PRO A 45 -16.02 3.81 15.49
C PRO A 45 -14.99 4.16 14.41
N LEU A 46 -14.55 5.43 14.39
CA LEU A 46 -13.64 6.02 13.40
C LEU A 46 -12.19 5.50 13.53
N TYR A 47 -12.01 4.19 13.66
CA TYR A 47 -10.71 3.54 13.63
C TYR A 47 -10.77 2.25 12.81
N ALA A 48 -9.69 1.95 12.10
CA ALA A 48 -9.46 0.64 11.50
C ALA A 48 -8.58 -0.22 12.42
N THR A 49 -8.88 -1.51 12.49
CA THR A 49 -7.94 -2.48 13.04
C THR A 49 -7.04 -2.97 11.93
N GLY A 50 -5.76 -2.57 11.96
CA GLY A 50 -4.72 -3.01 11.04
C GLY A 50 -4.53 -4.53 11.04
N SER A 51 -3.86 -5.01 10.02
CA SER A 51 -3.69 -6.43 9.75
C SER A 51 -2.94 -7.22 10.83
N ARG A 52 -2.13 -6.57 11.67
CA ARG A 52 -1.46 -7.18 12.83
C ARG A 52 -2.03 -6.67 14.17
N GLY A 53 -3.17 -5.99 14.14
CA GLY A 53 -3.96 -5.63 15.33
C GLY A 53 -3.75 -4.20 15.85
N ILE A 54 -2.92 -3.38 15.21
CA ILE A 54 -2.81 -1.95 15.55
C ILE A 54 -4.14 -1.25 15.24
N ARG A 55 -4.65 -0.44 16.17
CA ARG A 55 -5.83 0.41 15.89
C ARG A 55 -5.37 1.79 15.46
N ILE A 56 -5.81 2.21 14.26
CA ILE A 56 -5.47 3.50 13.67
C ILE A 56 -6.77 4.30 13.53
N VAL A 57 -6.83 5.47 14.18
CA VAL A 57 -7.94 6.42 14.05
C VAL A 57 -7.80 7.14 12.72
N SER A 58 -8.86 7.20 11.92
CA SER A 58 -8.87 7.95 10.66
C SER A 58 -9.34 9.39 10.89
N ASP A 59 -8.95 10.30 9.99
CA ASP A 59 -9.39 11.69 10.04
C ASP A 59 -10.86 11.83 9.62
N THR A 60 -11.28 11.01 8.65
CA THR A 60 -12.65 10.99 8.14
C THR A 60 -13.11 9.57 7.79
N VAL A 61 -14.40 9.44 7.53
CA VAL A 61 -14.97 8.30 6.80
C VAL A 61 -14.85 8.59 5.31
N PHE A 62 -14.61 7.55 4.51
CA PHE A 62 -14.58 7.66 3.06
C PHE A 62 -15.97 8.01 2.52
N ASP A 63 -16.03 9.11 1.77
CA ASP A 63 -17.19 9.56 1.01
C ASP A 63 -16.72 9.96 -0.39
N GLU A 64 -17.30 9.32 -1.41
CA GLU A 64 -16.97 9.51 -2.82
C GLU A 64 -17.06 10.99 -3.23
N GLN A 65 -18.07 11.70 -2.73
CA GLN A 65 -18.36 13.08 -3.13
C GLN A 65 -17.28 14.06 -2.68
N THR A 66 -16.68 13.82 -1.52
CA THR A 66 -15.64 14.69 -0.94
C THR A 66 -14.23 14.31 -1.40
N ALA A 67 -14.03 13.05 -1.82
CA ALA A 67 -12.74 12.51 -2.20
C ALA A 67 -12.24 12.96 -3.58
N ASN A 68 -13.12 13.12 -4.57
CA ASN A 68 -12.74 13.34 -5.98
C ASN A 68 -12.00 14.68 -6.22
N THR A 69 -12.43 15.76 -5.58
CA THR A 69 -12.01 17.12 -6.00
C THR A 69 -10.88 17.73 -5.17
N SER A 70 -10.51 17.17 -4.02
CA SER A 70 -9.71 17.87 -3.01
C SER A 70 -8.25 17.45 -2.90
N TYR A 71 -7.83 16.38 -3.58
CA TYR A 71 -6.50 15.78 -3.40
C TYR A 71 -5.72 15.61 -4.71
N ASP A 72 -4.39 15.70 -4.61
CA ASP A 72 -3.44 15.55 -5.72
C ASP A 72 -2.91 14.11 -5.85
N VAL A 73 -2.94 13.36 -4.75
CA VAL A 73 -2.55 11.94 -4.73
C VAL A 73 -3.53 11.09 -3.92
N LEU A 74 -3.89 9.93 -4.47
CA LEU A 74 -4.62 8.86 -3.80
C LEU A 74 -3.65 7.73 -3.45
N VAL A 75 -3.59 7.32 -2.19
CA VAL A 75 -2.76 6.21 -1.73
C VAL A 75 -3.63 5.05 -1.28
N ILE A 76 -3.33 3.86 -1.81
CA ILE A 76 -3.99 2.60 -1.51
C ILE A 76 -2.96 1.62 -0.91
N PRO A 77 -2.94 1.50 0.43
CA PRO A 77 -2.16 0.49 1.11
C PRO A 77 -2.61 -0.94 0.80
N GLY A 78 -1.75 -1.90 1.13
CA GLY A 78 -2.07 -3.32 1.07
C GLY A 78 -2.60 -3.88 2.39
N GLY A 79 -2.20 -5.12 2.67
CA GLY A 79 -2.83 -5.97 3.68
C GLY A 79 -3.99 -6.75 3.06
N ALA A 80 -3.99 -8.07 3.18
CA ALA A 80 -4.88 -8.94 2.38
C ALA A 80 -6.37 -8.56 2.54
N LYS A 81 -6.84 -8.40 3.79
CA LYS A 81 -8.23 -8.02 4.07
C LYS A 81 -8.52 -6.55 3.73
N GLY A 82 -7.60 -5.63 4.04
CA GLY A 82 -7.78 -4.21 3.72
C GLY A 82 -7.87 -3.97 2.21
N ALA A 83 -6.99 -4.59 1.44
CA ALA A 83 -6.98 -4.53 -0.02
C ALA A 83 -8.24 -5.18 -0.63
N GLU A 84 -8.77 -6.25 -0.05
CA GLU A 84 -10.04 -6.85 -0.47
C GLU A 84 -11.19 -5.85 -0.30
N ILE A 85 -11.34 -5.23 0.88
CA ILE A 85 -12.38 -4.23 1.15
C ILE A 85 -12.24 -3.03 0.19
N ILE A 86 -11.04 -2.50 0.03
CA ILE A 86 -10.80 -1.31 -0.78
C ILE A 86 -11.01 -1.61 -2.27
N SER A 87 -10.47 -2.71 -2.79
CA SER A 87 -10.55 -3.05 -4.22
C SER A 87 -11.95 -3.46 -4.65
N THR A 88 -12.79 -4.00 -3.76
CA THR A 88 -14.17 -4.37 -4.06
C THR A 88 -15.15 -3.20 -3.92
N ASN A 89 -14.75 -2.10 -3.29
CA ASN A 89 -15.57 -0.90 -3.15
C ASN A 89 -15.70 -0.15 -4.49
N THR A 90 -16.93 -0.06 -5.03
CA THR A 90 -17.19 0.54 -6.34
C THR A 90 -16.92 2.05 -6.39
N ALA A 91 -17.12 2.75 -5.28
CA ALA A 91 -16.83 4.19 -5.18
C ALA A 91 -15.31 4.44 -5.19
N VAL A 92 -14.52 3.58 -4.54
CA VAL A 92 -13.05 3.63 -4.67
C VAL A 92 -12.61 3.36 -6.12
N GLN A 93 -13.23 2.38 -6.79
CA GLN A 93 -12.90 2.08 -8.19
C GLN A 93 -13.20 3.27 -9.12
N ALA A 94 -14.31 3.98 -8.87
CA ALA A 94 -14.65 5.21 -9.60
C ALA A 94 -13.61 6.30 -9.34
N LEU A 95 -13.30 6.56 -8.06
CA LEU A 95 -12.30 7.54 -7.64
C LEU A 95 -10.93 7.31 -8.28
N VAL A 96 -10.46 6.06 -8.35
CA VAL A 96 -9.18 5.72 -8.98
C VAL A 96 -9.16 6.12 -10.46
N ARG A 97 -10.25 5.86 -11.20
CA ARG A 97 -10.35 6.26 -12.61
C ARG A 97 -10.36 7.79 -12.73
N GLU A 98 -11.13 8.47 -11.90
CA GLU A 98 -11.25 9.93 -11.91
C GLU A 98 -9.91 10.62 -11.62
N PHE A 99 -9.12 10.11 -10.65
CA PHE A 99 -7.78 10.64 -10.39
C PHE A 99 -6.89 10.52 -11.62
N LEU A 100 -6.86 9.36 -12.26
CA LEU A 100 -6.03 9.15 -13.44
C LEU A 100 -6.51 9.96 -14.65
N GLU A 101 -7.82 10.15 -14.82
CA GLU A 101 -8.42 11.00 -15.86
C GLU A 101 -8.10 12.49 -15.65
N GLN A 102 -7.97 12.93 -14.40
CA GLN A 102 -7.58 14.29 -14.01
C GLN A 102 -6.06 14.52 -13.97
N ASP A 103 -5.28 13.58 -14.49
CA ASP A 103 -3.80 13.63 -14.46
C ASP A 103 -3.21 13.68 -13.03
N LYS A 104 -3.96 13.17 -12.03
CA LYS A 104 -3.53 13.06 -10.63
C LYS A 104 -2.88 11.70 -10.36
N ILE A 105 -2.14 11.63 -9.26
CA ILE A 105 -1.34 10.45 -8.91
C ILE A 105 -2.19 9.43 -8.14
N VAL A 106 -2.06 8.16 -8.51
CA VAL A 106 -2.56 7.02 -7.73
C VAL A 106 -1.39 6.13 -7.34
N GLY A 107 -1.16 5.99 -6.04
CA GLY A 107 -0.15 5.10 -5.47
C GLY A 107 -0.79 3.83 -4.91
N MET A 108 -0.36 2.65 -5.36
CA MET A 108 -0.81 1.37 -4.82
C MET A 108 0.38 0.52 -4.36
N ILE A 109 0.29 -0.10 -3.18
CA ILE A 109 1.37 -0.92 -2.62
C ILE A 109 0.88 -2.31 -2.24
N CYS A 110 1.74 -3.32 -2.43
CA CYS A 110 1.50 -4.69 -1.97
C CYS A 110 0.25 -5.32 -2.62
N ALA A 111 -0.77 -5.67 -1.84
CA ALA A 111 -2.04 -6.20 -2.33
C ALA A 111 -3.02 -5.10 -2.80
N GLY A 112 -2.77 -3.83 -2.44
CA GLY A 112 -3.59 -2.69 -2.85
C GLY A 112 -3.60 -2.49 -4.38
N SER A 113 -2.61 -3.04 -5.08
CA SER A 113 -2.55 -3.05 -6.54
C SER A 113 -3.68 -3.85 -7.21
N LEU A 114 -4.39 -4.72 -6.46
CA LEU A 114 -5.62 -5.37 -6.95
C LEU A 114 -6.69 -4.36 -7.36
N THR A 115 -6.66 -3.16 -6.77
CA THR A 115 -7.56 -2.08 -7.14
C THR A 115 -7.36 -1.63 -8.60
N ALA A 116 -6.17 -1.79 -9.18
CA ALA A 116 -5.95 -1.51 -10.61
C ALA A 116 -6.78 -2.45 -11.50
N LEU A 117 -6.83 -3.74 -11.14
CA LEU A 117 -7.62 -4.74 -11.86
C LEU A 117 -9.13 -4.48 -11.68
N SER A 118 -9.58 -4.31 -10.44
CA SER A 118 -11.01 -4.10 -10.17
C SER A 118 -11.54 -2.77 -10.73
N SER A 119 -10.68 -1.75 -10.82
CA SER A 119 -11.00 -0.46 -11.44
C SER A 119 -10.98 -0.50 -12.97
N LYS A 120 -10.60 -1.64 -13.57
CA LYS A 120 -10.49 -1.87 -15.02
C LYS A 120 -9.52 -0.90 -15.70
N LEU A 121 -8.37 -0.66 -15.07
CA LEU A 121 -7.33 0.17 -15.68
C LEU A 121 -6.81 -0.49 -16.96
N PRO A 122 -6.39 0.31 -17.97
CA PRO A 122 -5.81 -0.23 -19.19
C PRO A 122 -4.51 -0.97 -18.90
N ARG A 123 -4.15 -1.90 -19.78
CA ARG A 123 -2.86 -2.60 -19.74
C ARG A 123 -1.72 -1.59 -19.74
N GLN A 124 -0.89 -1.64 -18.70
CA GLN A 124 0.26 -0.77 -18.52
C GLN A 124 1.25 -1.41 -17.52
N PRO A 125 2.49 -0.89 -17.39
CA PRO A 125 3.45 -1.39 -16.40
C PRO A 125 2.92 -1.30 -14.97
N LEU A 126 3.06 -2.40 -14.22
CA LEU A 126 2.61 -2.50 -12.84
C LEU A 126 3.47 -3.52 -12.07
N THR A 127 3.55 -3.34 -10.75
CA THR A 127 4.06 -4.36 -9.82
C THR A 127 3.14 -4.53 -8.60
N SER A 128 3.37 -5.58 -7.80
CA SER A 128 2.53 -5.92 -6.64
C SER A 128 3.28 -6.77 -5.62
N HIS A 129 2.62 -7.16 -4.53
CA HIS A 129 3.08 -8.31 -3.75
C HIS A 129 3.01 -9.61 -4.59
N PRO A 130 3.97 -10.55 -4.48
CA PRO A 130 3.96 -11.81 -5.23
C PRO A 130 2.70 -12.65 -5.07
N SER A 131 2.01 -12.57 -3.92
CA SER A 131 0.79 -13.35 -3.67
C SER A 131 -0.38 -12.98 -4.58
N VAL A 132 -0.38 -11.77 -5.17
CA VAL A 132 -1.43 -11.30 -6.08
C VAL A 132 -0.95 -11.23 -7.54
N LYS A 133 0.29 -11.65 -7.82
CA LYS A 133 0.90 -11.60 -9.17
C LYS A 133 0.05 -12.34 -10.20
N ALA A 134 -0.37 -13.56 -9.88
CA ALA A 134 -1.15 -14.41 -10.80
C ALA A 134 -2.49 -13.78 -11.22
N GLN A 135 -3.03 -12.86 -10.42
CA GLN A 135 -4.27 -12.14 -10.73
C GLN A 135 -4.02 -10.92 -11.64
N LEU A 136 -2.79 -10.41 -11.70
CA LEU A 136 -2.44 -9.16 -12.40
C LEU A 136 -1.64 -9.39 -13.68
N GLU A 137 -0.85 -10.46 -13.77
CA GLU A 137 0.11 -10.68 -14.86
C GLU A 137 -0.53 -10.91 -16.24
N ASN A 138 -1.80 -11.32 -16.28
CA ASN A 138 -2.53 -11.48 -17.54
C ASN A 138 -3.01 -10.15 -18.11
N ASP A 139 -3.38 -9.19 -17.26
CA ASP A 139 -3.99 -7.92 -17.66
C ASP A 139 -3.00 -6.75 -17.73
N PHE A 140 -1.86 -6.85 -17.03
CA PHE A 140 -0.85 -5.78 -16.94
C PHE A 140 0.53 -6.23 -17.43
N ASP A 141 1.40 -5.27 -17.75
CA ASP A 141 2.80 -5.53 -18.07
C ASP A 141 3.60 -5.67 -16.77
N TYR A 142 3.50 -6.85 -16.17
CA TYR A 142 4.01 -7.10 -14.82
C TYR A 142 5.53 -7.02 -14.74
N SER A 143 6.02 -6.28 -13.74
CA SER A 143 7.43 -6.11 -13.46
C SER A 143 7.73 -6.45 -12.00
N GLU A 144 8.86 -7.09 -11.73
CA GLU A 144 9.35 -7.37 -10.37
C GLU A 144 10.30 -6.27 -9.87
N GLN A 145 10.34 -5.12 -10.57
CA GLN A 145 11.11 -3.96 -10.13
C GLN A 145 10.55 -3.43 -8.80
N PRO A 146 11.42 -2.91 -7.90
CA PRO A 146 11.00 -2.47 -6.59
C PRO A 146 9.86 -1.43 -6.65
N VAL A 147 10.00 -0.36 -7.43
CA VAL A 147 8.91 0.59 -7.76
C VAL A 147 8.69 0.57 -9.26
N VAL A 148 7.44 0.63 -9.70
CA VAL A 148 7.05 0.84 -11.09
C VAL A 148 6.21 2.11 -11.16
N VAL A 149 6.66 3.07 -11.97
CA VAL A 149 5.92 4.30 -12.29
C VAL A 149 5.45 4.20 -13.73
N SER A 150 4.12 4.19 -13.93
CA SER A 150 3.47 4.19 -15.24
C SER A 150 2.57 5.41 -15.34
N LYS A 151 3.04 6.48 -15.99
CA LYS A 151 2.38 7.80 -15.98
C LYS A 151 2.15 8.22 -14.53
N ASN A 152 0.89 8.41 -14.12
CA ASN A 152 0.51 8.80 -12.77
C ASN A 152 0.13 7.61 -11.87
N LEU A 153 0.25 6.37 -12.36
CA LEU A 153 0.11 5.18 -11.53
C LEU A 153 1.48 4.78 -10.97
N VAL A 154 1.62 4.82 -9.64
CA VAL A 154 2.82 4.37 -8.92
C VAL A 154 2.48 3.08 -8.20
N THR A 155 3.24 2.01 -8.47
CA THR A 155 3.06 0.72 -7.79
C THR A 155 4.36 0.23 -7.16
N ARG A 156 4.24 -0.45 -6.01
CA ARG A 156 5.40 -0.94 -5.25
C ARG A 156 5.34 -2.45 -5.03
N TYR A 157 6.45 -3.10 -5.38
CA TYR A 157 6.73 -4.50 -5.11
C TYR A 157 7.09 -4.67 -3.64
N VAL A 158 6.43 -5.61 -2.98
CA VAL A 158 6.66 -5.94 -1.56
C VAL A 158 6.90 -7.44 -1.47
N VAL A 159 7.97 -7.85 -0.78
CA VAL A 159 8.26 -9.27 -0.53
C VAL A 159 8.33 -9.49 0.97
N CYS A 160 7.35 -10.24 1.49
CA CYS A 160 7.39 -10.73 2.86
C CYS A 160 8.34 -11.91 3.05
N THR A 161 8.58 -12.72 2.03
CA THR A 161 9.31 -13.99 2.18
C THR A 161 10.81 -13.86 1.91
N LEU A 162 11.63 -14.47 2.75
CA LEU A 162 13.04 -14.70 2.41
C LEU A 162 13.13 -15.44 1.07
N PRO A 163 14.18 -15.21 0.24
CA PRO A 163 14.51 -16.16 -0.81
C PRO A 163 14.63 -17.52 -0.14
N ARG A 164 13.73 -18.44 -0.51
CA ARG A 164 13.73 -19.81 -0.02
C ARG A 164 15.07 -20.39 -0.44
N VAL A 165 16.07 -20.36 0.44
CA VAL A 165 17.28 -21.15 0.26
C VAL A 165 16.79 -22.59 0.27
N LYS A 166 16.67 -23.20 -0.91
CA LYS A 166 16.40 -24.62 -1.08
C LYS A 166 17.62 -25.37 -0.55
N HIS A 167 17.77 -25.46 0.76
CA HIS A 167 18.66 -26.43 1.39
C HIS A 167 17.83 -27.39 2.23
N GLN A 168 18.03 -28.66 1.92
CA GLN A 168 17.35 -29.83 2.43
C GLN A 168 17.27 -29.82 3.96
N LEU A 169 16.06 -29.79 4.50
CA LEU A 169 15.77 -30.41 5.80
C LEU A 169 14.40 -31.09 5.70
N SER A 170 14.38 -32.25 5.06
CA SER A 170 13.39 -33.28 5.35
C SER A 170 13.59 -33.75 6.80
N THR A 171 12.50 -34.10 7.48
CA THR A 171 12.43 -34.84 8.77
C THR A 171 12.08 -34.08 10.05
N LEU A 172 11.14 -33.12 10.05
CA LEU A 172 10.43 -32.77 11.31
C LEU A 172 9.06 -32.08 11.12
N CYS A 173 8.10 -32.73 10.44
CA CYS A 173 6.72 -32.22 10.32
C CYS A 173 5.70 -33.30 10.71
N ILE A 174 5.48 -33.56 12.01
CA ILE A 174 4.31 -34.37 12.47
C ILE A 174 3.56 -33.78 13.68
N VAL A 175 4.05 -32.77 14.42
CA VAL A 175 3.35 -32.35 15.67
C VAL A 175 3.10 -30.85 15.73
N TRP A 176 2.25 -30.29 14.87
CA TRP A 176 1.90 -28.85 14.97
C TRP A 176 0.53 -28.51 14.36
N GLN A 177 -0.56 -29.14 14.81
CA GLN A 177 -1.92 -28.88 14.30
C GLN A 177 -2.96 -28.37 15.32
N SER A 178 -2.56 -27.98 16.55
CA SER A 178 -3.57 -27.79 17.61
C SER A 178 -3.42 -26.56 18.52
N ARG A 179 -2.95 -25.39 18.05
CA ARG A 179 -2.95 -24.13 18.84
C ARG A 179 -3.17 -22.87 17.98
N PRO A 180 -3.78 -21.80 18.54
CA PRO A 180 -4.20 -20.60 17.79
C PRO A 180 -3.03 -19.94 17.08
N ARG A 181 -3.27 -19.54 15.83
CA ARG A 181 -2.32 -19.00 14.85
C ARG A 181 -1.75 -17.64 15.29
N TYR A 182 -0.76 -17.65 16.19
CA TYR A 182 0.29 -16.65 16.20
C TYR A 182 1.44 -17.21 15.36
N PHE A 183 1.54 -16.80 14.09
CA PHE A 183 2.78 -16.98 13.34
C PHE A 183 3.78 -15.98 13.92
N PRO A 184 4.91 -16.40 14.53
CA PRO A 184 5.98 -15.46 14.79
C PRO A 184 6.58 -15.13 13.43
N ALA A 185 6.23 -13.97 12.87
CA ALA A 185 7.02 -13.38 11.79
C ALA A 185 8.44 -13.26 12.32
N THR A 186 9.40 -13.86 11.62
CA THR A 186 10.81 -13.74 11.98
C THR A 186 11.20 -12.25 11.92
N SER A 187 12.16 -11.81 12.74
CA SER A 187 12.62 -10.41 12.76
C SER A 187 13.01 -9.90 11.36
N SER A 188 13.49 -10.79 10.48
CA SER A 188 13.81 -10.50 9.09
C SER A 188 12.60 -10.20 8.18
N GLU A 189 11.43 -10.79 8.45
CA GLU A 189 10.19 -10.55 7.68
C GLU A 189 9.57 -9.19 8.06
N ILE A 190 9.64 -8.82 9.33
CA ILE A 190 9.17 -7.53 9.86
C ILE A 190 10.04 -6.38 9.33
N THR A 191 11.36 -6.56 9.28
CA THR A 191 12.29 -5.50 8.84
C THR A 191 12.18 -5.22 7.33
N ARG A 192 11.89 -6.25 6.52
CA ARG A 192 11.69 -6.10 5.08
C ARG A 192 10.37 -5.42 4.72
N LEU A 193 9.30 -5.70 5.47
CA LEU A 193 7.99 -5.07 5.30
C LEU A 193 8.02 -3.55 5.54
N ALA A 194 8.68 -3.10 6.62
CA ALA A 194 8.87 -1.66 6.86
C ALA A 194 9.80 -1.01 5.82
N GLY A 195 10.86 -1.73 5.41
CA GLY A 195 11.85 -1.22 4.44
C GLY A 195 11.31 -0.99 3.03
N THR A 196 10.18 -1.60 2.64
CA THR A 196 9.64 -1.49 1.28
C THR A 196 8.71 -0.29 1.06
N ALA A 197 8.15 0.28 2.12
CA ALA A 197 7.22 1.42 2.00
C ALA A 197 7.95 2.76 1.78
N PHE A 198 9.17 2.93 2.29
CA PHE A 198 9.93 4.18 2.13
C PHE A 198 10.24 4.52 0.66
N PRO A 199 10.77 3.61 -0.19
CA PRO A 199 10.99 3.91 -1.60
C PRO A 199 9.70 4.32 -2.33
N PHE A 200 8.58 3.70 -1.99
CA PHE A 200 7.26 4.06 -2.52
C PHE A 200 6.87 5.48 -2.12
N ALA A 201 6.88 5.79 -0.82
CA ALA A 201 6.50 7.10 -0.30
C ALA A 201 7.43 8.21 -0.82
N LEU A 202 8.74 7.96 -0.87
CA LEU A 202 9.72 8.91 -1.42
C LEU A 202 9.54 9.14 -2.93
N THR A 203 9.08 8.14 -3.68
CA THR A 203 8.72 8.31 -5.09
C THR A 203 7.51 9.22 -5.23
N LEU A 204 6.49 9.07 -4.38
CA LEU A 204 5.34 9.99 -4.36
C LEU A 204 5.77 11.42 -4.02
N VAL A 205 6.68 11.60 -3.05
CA VAL A 205 7.26 12.90 -2.71
C VAL A 205 7.98 13.52 -3.90
N GLU A 206 8.78 12.75 -4.64
CA GLU A 206 9.48 13.27 -5.82
C GLU A 206 8.52 13.68 -6.94
N LEU A 207 7.48 12.90 -7.20
CA LEU A 207 6.50 13.23 -8.23
C LEU A 207 5.68 14.47 -7.89
N LEU A 208 5.36 14.69 -6.60
CA LEU A 208 4.55 15.83 -6.15
C LEU A 208 5.36 17.10 -5.89
N CYS A 209 6.57 16.95 -5.33
CA CYS A 209 7.35 18.05 -4.78
C CYS A 209 8.76 18.19 -5.38
N GLY A 210 9.17 17.28 -6.26
CA GLY A 210 10.47 17.27 -6.92
C GLY A 210 11.57 16.51 -6.15
N ALA A 211 12.66 16.20 -6.87
CA ALA A 211 13.78 15.40 -6.37
C ALA A 211 14.52 16.06 -5.18
N ASP A 212 14.62 17.39 -5.15
CA ASP A 212 15.24 18.12 -4.04
C ASP A 212 14.47 17.92 -2.74
N LYS A 213 13.14 17.95 -2.79
CA LYS A 213 12.30 17.68 -1.61
C LYS A 213 12.40 16.21 -1.19
N ARG A 214 12.47 15.27 -2.14
CA ARG A 214 12.76 13.85 -1.84
C ARG A 214 14.08 13.71 -1.08
N ALA A 215 15.14 14.39 -1.52
CA ALA A 215 16.44 14.34 -0.88
C ALA A 215 16.41 14.96 0.54
N GLU A 216 15.74 16.09 0.71
CA GLU A 216 15.53 16.77 2.00
C GLU A 216 14.80 15.86 3.01
N VAL A 217 13.71 15.22 2.59
CA VAL A 217 12.91 14.33 3.45
C VAL A 217 13.68 13.05 3.78
N ARG A 218 14.45 12.52 2.81
CA ARG A 218 15.26 11.31 2.98
C ARG A 218 16.48 11.54 3.88
N ALA A 219 17.12 12.72 3.83
CA ALA A 219 18.38 13.00 4.54
C ALA A 219 18.37 12.68 6.05
N PRO A 220 17.32 13.02 6.84
CA PRO A 220 17.29 12.69 8.27
C PRO A 220 16.88 11.24 8.57
N MET A 221 16.49 10.44 7.56
CA MET A 221 16.09 9.04 7.73
C MET A 221 17.31 8.12 7.63
N VAL A 222 17.46 7.21 8.60
CA VAL A 222 18.57 6.24 8.61
C VAL A 222 18.12 4.93 7.96
N PHE A 223 18.79 4.57 6.88
CA PHE A 223 18.51 3.34 6.13
C PHE A 223 19.70 2.38 6.19
N PRO A 224 19.47 1.05 6.23
CA PRO A 224 20.50 0.07 5.95
C PRO A 224 21.14 0.31 4.57
N ALA A 225 22.44 0.00 4.44
CA ALA A 225 23.22 0.24 3.22
C ALA A 225 22.61 -0.38 1.95
N ASP A 226 21.90 -1.51 2.09
CA ASP A 226 21.33 -2.28 0.99
C ASP A 226 19.85 -1.97 0.70
N THR A 227 19.34 -0.81 1.15
CA THR A 227 17.93 -0.45 0.93
C THR A 227 17.70 -0.12 -0.55
N PRO A 228 16.81 -0.83 -1.27
CA PRO A 228 16.59 -0.64 -2.70
C PRO A 228 15.70 0.59 -2.95
N PHE A 229 16.33 1.71 -3.34
CA PHE A 229 15.69 2.98 -3.69
C PHE A 229 15.53 3.20 -5.19
#